data_AF-A0A7N2LXX9-F1
#
_entry.id   AF-A0A7N2LXX9-F1
#
_cell.length_a   1.000
_cell.length_b   1.000
_cell.length_c   1.000
_cell.angle_alpha   90.00
_cell.angle_beta   90.00
_cell.angle_gamma   90.00
#
_symmetry.space_group_name_H-M   'P 1'
#
loop_
_entity.id
_entity.type
_entity.pdbx_description
1 polymer ?
#
loop_
_entity_poly.entity_id
_entity_poly.type
_entity_poly.pdbx_seq_one_letter_code
_entity_poly.pdbx_strand_id
1 'polypeptide(L)'
;MELTTIGKSSQSSFQHHASTLDAGGDSILEEDEELELQWAAIERLPTFKRLRTSVFDIDHDNGSGKEFKGKRVTDVTKLGAVERHLFIEKLIKHIENDNLRLLQQLRDRIDRYLKF
;
A
#
# COMPACT_ATOMS: atom_id res chain seq x y z
N MET A 1 -24.09 -36.46 46.52
CA MET A 1 -24.28 -36.39 45.06
C MET A 1 -24.05 -34.92 44.68
N GLU A 2 -22.81 -34.49 44.75
CA GLU A 2 -21.91 -34.30 43.59
C GLU A 2 -22.34 -33.12 42.72
N LEU A 3 -21.80 -31.94 43.06
CA LEU A 3 -21.72 -30.80 42.16
C LEU A 3 -20.56 -31.05 41.21
N THR A 4 -20.84 -31.38 39.95
CA THR A 4 -19.83 -31.40 38.89
C THR A 4 -20.09 -30.27 37.91
N THR A 5 -19.46 -29.14 38.19
CA THR A 5 -19.14 -28.12 37.19
C THR A 5 -18.07 -28.69 36.25
N ILE A 6 -18.45 -29.08 35.04
CA ILE A 6 -17.54 -29.37 33.92
C ILE A 6 -17.80 -28.26 32.90
N GLY A 7 -16.86 -27.33 32.71
CA GLY A 7 -15.91 -27.39 31.60
C GLY A 7 -16.59 -26.92 30.30
N LYS A 8 -16.20 -25.81 29.69
CA LYS A 8 -14.84 -25.59 29.17
C LYS A 8 -14.59 -24.11 28.92
N SER A 9 -13.48 -23.65 29.47
CA SER A 9 -12.73 -22.50 29.00
C SER A 9 -12.34 -22.71 27.53
N SER A 10 -12.52 -21.69 26.71
CA SER A 10 -11.64 -21.43 25.58
C SER A 10 -11.34 -19.94 25.63
N GLN A 11 -10.57 -19.58 26.66
CA GLN A 11 -9.91 -18.29 26.72
C GLN A 11 -9.03 -18.19 25.47
N SER A 12 -9.44 -17.33 24.55
CA SER A 12 -8.69 -16.99 23.35
C SER A 12 -7.41 -16.30 23.78
N SER A 13 -6.32 -17.07 23.80
CA SER A 13 -4.98 -16.56 24.03
C SER A 13 -4.44 -16.07 22.70
N PHE A 14 -4.69 -14.79 22.38
CA PHE A 14 -3.85 -14.08 21.42
C PHE A 14 -2.51 -13.83 22.09
N GLN A 15 -1.60 -14.80 21.99
CA GLN A 15 -0.21 -14.63 22.37
C GLN A 15 0.46 -13.72 21.33
N HIS A 16 0.43 -12.42 21.59
CA HIS A 16 1.39 -11.50 20.99
C HIS A 16 2.73 -11.76 21.66
N HIS A 17 3.59 -12.53 21.00
CA HIS A 17 4.99 -12.61 21.38
C HIS A 17 5.65 -11.27 21.05
N ALA A 18 5.68 -10.38 22.03
CA ALA A 18 6.56 -9.23 22.06
C ALA A 18 7.95 -9.68 22.51
N SER A 19 8.93 -9.68 21.61
CA SER A 19 10.39 -9.66 21.80
C SER A 19 10.96 -9.49 20.38
N THR A 20 11.80 -8.55 19.98
CA THR A 20 12.92 -7.86 20.62
C THR A 20 13.28 -6.70 19.68
N LEU A 21 13.77 -5.60 20.25
CA LEU A 21 14.30 -4.41 19.58
C LEU A 21 15.07 -4.68 18.27
N ASP A 22 14.56 -4.12 17.17
CA ASP A 22 15.36 -3.68 16.02
C ASP A 22 14.87 -2.27 15.64
N ALA A 23 15.44 -1.26 16.29
CA ALA A 23 15.05 0.15 16.20
C ALA A 23 15.57 0.81 14.90
N GLY A 24 15.38 0.14 13.76
CA GLY A 24 15.79 0.61 12.44
C GLY A 24 14.87 0.20 11.28
N GLY A 25 13.91 -0.70 11.50
CA GLY A 25 12.97 -1.18 10.46
C GLY A 25 11.55 -0.60 10.54
N ASP A 26 11.21 0.06 11.64
CA ASP A 26 9.85 0.55 11.96
C ASP A 26 9.34 1.55 10.91
N SER A 27 10.21 2.47 10.48
CA SER A 27 9.81 3.56 9.57
C SER A 27 9.46 3.12 8.16
N ILE A 28 10.02 2.00 7.65
CA ILE A 28 9.71 1.50 6.29
C ILE A 28 8.37 0.78 6.29
N LEU A 29 8.09 0.00 7.33
CA LEU A 29 6.81 -0.71 7.46
C LEU A 29 5.66 0.27 7.68
N GLU A 30 5.86 1.30 8.50
CA GLU A 30 4.86 2.36 8.71
C GLU A 30 4.56 3.14 7.42
N GLU A 31 5.57 3.42 6.58
CA GLU A 31 5.37 4.12 5.29
C GLU A 31 4.54 3.27 4.32
N ASP A 32 4.81 1.95 4.26
CA ASP A 32 4.05 1.02 3.43
C ASP A 32 2.58 0.90 3.90
N GLU A 33 2.33 0.84 5.22
CA GLU A 33 0.95 0.84 5.77
C GLU A 33 0.19 2.13 5.42
N GLU A 34 0.84 3.30 5.53
CA GLU A 34 0.22 4.57 5.14
C GLU A 34 -0.14 4.57 3.65
N LEU A 35 0.75 4.05 2.80
CA LEU A 35 0.50 3.95 1.37
C LEU A 35 -0.67 3.05 1.04
N GLU A 36 -0.75 1.89 1.68
CA GLU A 36 -1.90 0.98 1.53
C GLU A 36 -3.21 1.68 1.91
N LEU A 37 -3.23 2.45 3.00
CA LEU A 37 -4.39 3.23 3.41
C LEU A 37 -4.78 4.29 2.37
N GLN A 38 -3.80 5.00 1.80
CA GLN A 38 -4.03 5.98 0.74
C GLN A 38 -4.61 5.31 -0.53
N TRP A 39 -4.06 4.18 -0.95
CA TRP A 39 -4.57 3.42 -2.11
C TRP A 39 -5.99 2.88 -1.88
N ALA A 40 -6.28 2.37 -0.67
CA ALA A 40 -7.61 1.91 -0.31
C ALA A 40 -8.64 3.06 -0.32
N ALA A 41 -8.24 4.27 0.07
CA ALA A 41 -9.09 5.46 -0.02
C ALA A 41 -9.38 5.83 -1.49
N ILE A 42 -8.38 5.74 -2.37
CA ILE A 42 -8.55 5.97 -3.82
C ILE A 42 -9.48 4.92 -4.44
N GLU A 43 -9.36 3.65 -4.05
CA GLU A 43 -10.17 2.56 -4.60
C GLU A 43 -11.67 2.75 -4.33
N ARG A 44 -12.00 3.32 -3.16
CA ARG A 44 -13.37 3.65 -2.73
C ARG A 44 -13.99 4.84 -3.47
N LEU A 45 -13.21 5.60 -4.26
CA LEU A 45 -13.74 6.71 -5.05
C LEU A 45 -14.63 6.23 -6.21
N PRO A 46 -15.63 7.02 -6.64
CA PRO A 46 -16.34 6.77 -7.90
C PRO A 46 -15.38 6.67 -9.09
N THR A 47 -15.71 5.84 -10.08
CA THR A 47 -14.82 5.48 -11.20
C THR A 47 -14.12 6.68 -11.84
N PHE A 48 -14.85 7.77 -12.09
CA PHE A 48 -14.28 8.98 -12.69
C PHE A 48 -13.22 9.67 -11.81
N LYS A 49 -13.47 9.77 -10.50
CA LYS A 49 -12.52 10.36 -9.56
C LYS A 49 -11.32 9.44 -9.36
N ARG A 50 -11.56 8.14 -9.25
CA ARG A 50 -10.52 7.12 -9.11
C ARG A 50 -9.51 7.17 -10.26
N LEU A 51 -9.97 7.28 -11.51
CA LEU A 51 -9.09 7.37 -12.68
C LEU A 51 -8.18 8.60 -12.73
N ARG A 52 -8.54 9.68 -12.03
CA ARG A 52 -7.79 10.95 -12.05
C ARG A 52 -6.93 11.15 -10.81
N THR A 53 -7.07 10.30 -9.79
CA THR A 53 -6.43 10.47 -8.49
C THR A 53 -5.29 9.47 -8.35
N SER A 54 -4.10 9.94 -7.98
CA SER A 54 -2.94 9.09 -7.71
C SER A 54 -2.21 9.55 -6.45
N VAL A 55 -1.48 8.62 -5.83
CA VAL A 55 -0.42 8.95 -4.88
C VAL A 55 0.74 9.57 -5.66
N PHE A 56 1.18 10.75 -5.24
CA PHE A 56 2.19 11.58 -5.91
C PHE A 56 3.29 11.94 -4.91
N ASP A 57 4.56 11.75 -5.29
CA ASP A 57 5.71 12.10 -4.45
C ASP A 57 5.91 13.62 -4.42
N ILE A 58 6.04 14.18 -3.22
CA ILE A 58 6.41 15.57 -3.02
C ILE A 58 7.93 15.59 -2.87
N ASP A 59 8.63 16.04 -3.91
CA ASP A 59 10.04 16.42 -3.83
C ASP A 59 10.11 17.95 -3.80
N HIS A 60 10.13 18.54 -2.60
CA HIS A 60 10.26 19.99 -2.45
C HIS A 60 11.75 20.36 -2.38
N ASP A 61 12.39 20.63 -3.53
CA ASP A 61 13.66 21.39 -3.56
C ASP A 61 13.36 22.88 -3.75
N ASN A 62 12.66 23.48 -2.78
CA ASN A 62 12.50 24.94 -2.73
C ASN A 62 13.55 25.55 -1.79
N GLY A 63 14.84 25.33 -2.05
CA GLY A 63 15.96 26.12 -1.51
C GLY A 63 16.04 26.33 0.02
N SER A 64 15.21 25.64 0.80
CA SER A 64 15.04 25.84 2.24
C SER A 64 15.70 24.74 3.06
N GLY A 65 16.51 23.89 2.42
CA GLY A 65 17.37 22.91 3.08
C GLY A 65 16.64 21.81 3.84
N LYS A 66 15.31 21.69 3.69
CA LYS A 66 14.50 20.65 4.32
C LYS A 66 13.87 19.78 3.24
N GLU A 67 14.51 18.64 2.96
CA GLU A 67 13.94 17.56 2.16
C GLU A 67 12.69 17.03 2.87
N PHE A 68 11.52 17.60 2.59
CA PHE A 68 10.26 16.93 2.91
C PHE A 68 10.00 15.92 1.80
N LYS A 69 10.51 14.70 1.98
CA LYS A 69 10.09 13.53 1.21
C LYS A 69 8.79 13.03 1.80
N GLY A 70 7.73 13.03 1.00
CA GLY A 70 6.44 12.53 1.43
C GLY A 70 5.54 12.27 0.23
N LYS A 71 4.45 11.56 0.45
CA LYS A 71 3.51 11.19 -0.61
C LYS A 71 2.16 11.83 -0.34
N ARG A 72 1.52 12.38 -1.37
CA ARG A 72 0.17 12.95 -1.27
C ARG A 72 -0.77 12.41 -2.33
N VAL A 73 -2.02 12.22 -1.93
CA VAL A 73 -3.11 11.92 -2.87
C VAL A 73 -3.45 13.17 -3.68
N THR A 74 -3.26 13.12 -4.99
CA THR A 74 -3.45 14.28 -5.89
C THR A 74 -4.32 13.91 -7.09
N ASP A 75 -5.23 14.82 -7.47
CA ASP A 75 -5.87 14.78 -8.79
C ASP A 75 -4.84 15.22 -9.84
N VAL A 76 -4.38 14.27 -10.66
CA VAL A 76 -3.33 14.45 -11.67
C VAL A 76 -3.66 15.55 -12.67
N THR A 77 -4.94 15.85 -12.85
CA THR A 77 -5.38 16.92 -13.77
C THR A 77 -5.21 18.32 -13.21
N LYS A 78 -4.95 18.45 -11.90
CA LYS A 78 -4.65 19.71 -11.22
C LYS A 78 -3.15 19.98 -11.13
N LEU A 79 -2.30 19.03 -11.53
CA LEU A 79 -0.85 19.20 -11.57
C LEU A 79 -0.42 20.20 -12.65
N GLY A 80 0.64 20.94 -12.36
CA GLY A 80 1.31 21.78 -13.36
C GLY A 80 1.83 20.94 -14.54
N ALA A 81 2.08 21.58 -15.68
CA ALA A 81 2.53 20.86 -16.89
C ALA A 81 3.83 20.07 -16.66
N VAL A 82 4.79 20.68 -15.96
CA VAL A 82 6.10 20.06 -15.65
C VAL A 82 5.94 18.92 -14.64
N GLU A 83 5.22 19.14 -13.54
CA GLU A 83 4.96 18.11 -12.53
C GLU A 83 4.27 16.89 -13.13
N ARG A 84 3.25 17.13 -13.97
CA ARG A 84 2.51 16.07 -14.66
C ARG A 84 3.39 15.31 -15.64
N HIS A 85 4.28 15.99 -16.35
CA HIS A 85 5.22 15.35 -17.27
C HIS A 85 6.17 14.42 -16.53
N LEU A 86 6.82 14.91 -15.47
CA LEU A 86 7.73 14.13 -14.65
C LEU A 86 7.04 12.91 -14.01
N PHE A 87 5.80 13.10 -13.55
CA PHE A 87 4.98 12.00 -13.03
C PHE A 87 4.80 10.88 -14.06
N ILE A 88 4.39 11.24 -15.28
CA ILE A 88 4.15 10.29 -16.36
C ILE A 88 5.45 9.59 -16.76
N GLU A 89 6.57 10.31 -16.85
CA GLU A 89 7.88 9.70 -17.14
C GLU A 89 8.27 8.66 -16.08
N LYS A 90 8.05 8.96 -14.79
CA LYS A 90 8.33 8.02 -13.70
C LYS A 90 7.46 6.77 -13.79
N LEU A 91 6.18 6.89 -14.17
CA LEU A 91 5.29 5.75 -14.38
C LEU A 91 5.75 4.88 -15.56
N ILE A 92 6.08 5.51 -16.70
CA ILE A 92 6.51 4.79 -17.90
C ILE A 92 7.81 4.01 -17.63
N LYS A 93 8.72 4.58 -16.83
CA LYS A 93 10.00 3.92 -16.50
C LYS A 93 9.83 2.54 -15.84
N HIS A 94 8.75 2.32 -15.09
CA HIS A 94 8.54 1.08 -14.34
C HIS A 94 7.49 0.15 -14.96
N ILE A 95 6.81 0.60 -16.04
CA ILE A 95 5.63 -0.08 -16.59
C ILE A 95 5.91 -1.52 -17.06
N GLU A 96 7.11 -1.80 -17.57
CA GLU A 96 7.47 -3.14 -18.04
C GLU A 96 7.53 -4.15 -16.87
N ASN A 97 8.14 -3.76 -15.75
CA ASN A 97 8.24 -4.58 -14.56
C ASN A 97 6.86 -4.80 -13.90
N ASP A 98 6.04 -3.75 -13.86
CA ASP A 98 4.69 -3.83 -13.30
C ASP A 98 3.78 -4.71 -14.17
N ASN A 99 3.84 -4.57 -15.50
CA ASN A 99 3.12 -5.44 -16.42
C ASN A 99 3.57 -6.90 -16.30
N LEU A 100 4.87 -7.15 -16.18
CA LEU A 100 5.38 -8.51 -15.97
C LEU A 100 4.80 -9.14 -14.70
N ARG A 101 4.80 -8.41 -13.58
CA ARG A 101 4.21 -8.86 -12.31
C ARG A 101 2.72 -9.13 -12.44
N LEU A 102 1.97 -8.24 -13.09
CA LEU A 102 0.55 -8.40 -13.34
C LEU A 102 0.25 -9.67 -14.15
N LEU A 103 0.98 -9.89 -15.25
CA LEU A 103 0.80 -11.05 -16.11
C LEU A 103 1.18 -12.35 -15.40
N GLN A 104 2.22 -12.35 -14.57
CA GLN A 104 2.59 -13.50 -13.74
C GLN A 104 1.47 -13.85 -12.75
N GLN A 105 0.95 -12.86 -12.01
CA GLN A 105 -0.16 -13.07 -11.09
C GLN A 105 -1.43 -13.56 -11.81
N LEU A 106 -1.69 -13.05 -13.02
CA LEU A 106 -2.81 -13.49 -13.85
C LEU A 106 -2.64 -14.95 -14.29
N ARG A 107 -1.46 -15.33 -14.79
CA ARG A 107 -1.14 -16.71 -15.14
C ARG A 107 -1.33 -17.63 -13.93
N ASP A 108 -0.75 -17.28 -12.78
CA ASP A 108 -0.83 -18.10 -11.57
C ASP A 108 -2.29 -18.24 -11.10
N ARG A 109 -3.15 -17.24 -11.32
CA ARG A 109 -4.59 -17.34 -11.07
C ARG A 109 -5.25 -18.32 -12.03
N ILE A 110 -4.98 -18.21 -13.32
CA ILE A 110 -5.53 -19.11 -14.35
C ILE A 110 -5.12 -20.55 -14.07
N ASP A 111 -3.84 -20.81 -13.78
CA ASP A 111 -3.32 -22.14 -13.50
C ASP A 111 -3.96 -22.78 -12.25
N ARG A 112 -4.34 -21.97 -11.25
CA ARG A 112 -5.09 -22.47 -10.08
C ARG A 112 -6.50 -22.96 -10.44
N TYR A 113 -7.17 -22.32 -11.38
CA TYR A 113 -8.55 -22.66 -11.76
C TYR A 113 -8.63 -23.66 -12.93
N LEU A 114 -7.59 -23.76 -13.77
CA LEU A 114 -7.53 -24.65 -14.94
C LEU A 114 -6.66 -25.91 -14.73
N LYS A 115 -6.20 -26.16 -13.51
CA LYS A 115 -5.58 -27.46 -13.16
C LYS A 115 -6.63 -28.57 -13.26
N PHE A 116 -6.55 -29.39 -14.30
CA PHE A 116 -7.11 -30.74 -14.35
C PHE A 116 -6.28 -31.70 -13.49
#